data_AF-A0A3G9JJS5-F1
#
_entry.id   AF-A0A3G9JJS5-F1
#
_cell.length_a   1.000
_cell.length_b   1.000
_cell.length_c   1.000
_cell.angle_alpha   90.00
_cell.angle_beta   90.00
_cell.angle_gamma   90.00
#
_symmetry.space_group_name_H-M   'P 1'
#
loop_
_entity.id
_entity.type
_entity.pdbx_description
1 polymer ?
#
loop_
_entity_poly.entity_id
_entity_poly.type
_entity_poly.pdbx_seq_one_letter_code
_entity_poly.pdbx_strand_id
1 'polypeptide(L)'
;MAIIKQTNKTTGITYVYESKSYWDPEKKQARSKRKLIGKIDPETGKMVPTGKKGPQKKKSGEPSAAERRQSAELARLKKENMDQMILITDLRKQIESLSSQNTKLKQLISEIRQLTVSSEEI
;
A
#
# COMPACT_ATOMS: atom_id res chain seq x y z
N MET A 1 -5.34 38.89 9.82
CA MET A 1 -4.72 38.07 10.89
C MET A 1 -3.37 38.69 11.23
N ALA A 2 -2.90 38.58 12.48
CA ALA A 2 -1.64 39.19 12.91
C ALA A 2 -0.82 38.22 13.76
N ILE A 3 0.52 38.29 13.67
CA ILE A 3 1.43 37.52 14.52
C ILE A 3 1.81 38.37 15.73
N ILE A 4 1.57 37.87 16.94
CA ILE A 4 1.82 38.56 18.19
C ILE A 4 2.91 37.81 18.96
N LYS A 5 3.95 38.54 19.39
CA LYS A 5 4.98 38.02 20.28
C LYS A 5 4.68 38.48 21.70
N GLN A 6 4.67 37.55 22.65
CA GLN A 6 4.42 37.84 24.05
C GLN A 6 5.49 37.17 24.91
N THR A 7 6.30 37.99 25.57
CA THR A 7 7.36 37.54 26.46
C THR A 7 6.82 37.32 27.86
N ASN A 8 7.01 36.12 28.39
CA ASN A 8 6.71 35.81 29.79
C ASN A 8 7.81 36.42 30.67
N LYS A 9 7.44 37.37 31.53
CA LYS A 9 8.40 38.11 32.38
C LYS A 9 9.08 37.23 33.43
N THR A 10 8.43 36.16 33.87
CA THR A 10 8.96 35.26 34.90
C THR A 10 9.98 34.28 34.32
N THR A 11 9.75 33.78 33.10
CA THR A 11 10.62 32.75 32.49
C THR A 11 11.51 33.28 31.37
N GLY A 12 11.32 34.53 30.94
CA GLY A 12 12.02 35.13 29.79
C GLY A 12 11.62 34.55 28.42
N ILE A 13 10.75 33.53 28.38
CA ILE A 13 10.38 32.84 27.13
C ILE A 13 9.42 33.72 26.31
N THR A 14 9.76 33.95 25.05
CA THR A 14 8.88 34.68 24.12
C THR A 14 8.01 33.71 23.34
N TYR A 15 6.71 33.76 23.57
CA TYR A 15 5.72 32.96 22.85
C TYR A 15 5.19 33.73 21.64
N VAL A 16 4.90 33.00 20.56
CA VAL A 16 4.41 33.54 19.30
C VAL A 16 2.99 33.01 19.06
N TYR A 17 2.06 33.93 18.82
CA TYR A 17 0.65 33.66 18.62
C TYR A 17 0.16 34.15 17.26
N GLU A 18 -0.70 33.38 16.61
CA GLU A 18 -1.52 33.82 15.48
C GLU A 18 -2.83 34.39 16.04
N SER A 19 -3.11 35.67 15.75
CA SER A 19 -4.31 36.39 16.19
C SER A 19 -5.31 36.56 15.04
N LYS A 20 -6.54 36.11 15.26
CA LYS A 20 -7.67 36.26 14.33
C LYS A 20 -8.74 37.12 14.99
N SER A 21 -9.00 38.30 14.42
CA SER A 21 -10.09 39.17 14.84
C SER A 21 -11.41 38.68 14.25
N TYR A 22 -12.48 38.73 15.03
CA TYR A 22 -13.83 38.40 14.61
C TYR A 22 -14.83 39.36 15.25
N TRP A 23 -15.94 39.62 14.57
CA TRP A 23 -17.07 40.34 15.16
C TRP A 23 -17.87 39.37 16.03
N ASP A 24 -18.06 39.70 17.29
CA ASP A 24 -18.88 38.91 18.21
C ASP A 24 -20.32 39.48 18.20
N PRO A 25 -21.29 38.81 17.55
CA PRO A 25 -22.64 39.36 17.38
C PRO A 25 -23.45 39.37 18.69
N GLU A 26 -23.12 38.49 19.64
CA GLU A 26 -23.79 38.42 20.94
C GLU A 26 -23.39 39.63 21.81
N LYS A 27 -22.09 39.93 21.83
CA LYS A 27 -21.53 41.04 22.60
C LYS A 27 -21.44 42.35 21.83
N LYS A 28 -21.81 42.33 20.53
CA LYS A 28 -21.77 43.47 19.60
C LYS A 28 -20.45 44.24 19.61
N GLN A 29 -19.33 43.52 19.70
CA GLN A 29 -18.00 44.13 19.75
C GLN A 29 -16.98 43.31 18.97
N ALA A 30 -15.92 43.98 18.48
CA ALA A 30 -14.77 43.30 17.90
C ALA A 30 -14.01 42.52 18.99
N ARG A 31 -13.75 41.24 18.74
CA ARG A 31 -12.96 40.37 19.62
C ARG A 31 -11.84 39.71 18.81
N SER A 32 -10.88 39.13 19.51
CA SER A 32 -9.79 38.38 18.87
C SER A 32 -9.56 37.05 19.57
N LYS A 33 -9.24 36.02 18.77
CA LYS A 33 -8.85 34.70 19.24
C LYS A 33 -7.39 34.46 18.89
N ARG A 34 -6.58 34.09 19.88
CA ARG A 34 -5.15 33.81 19.73
C ARG A 34 -4.90 32.30 19.73
N LYS A 35 -4.07 31.83 18.80
CA LYS A 35 -3.58 30.45 18.73
C LYS A 35 -2.07 30.45 18.93
N LEU A 36 -1.58 29.70 19.91
CA LEU A 36 -0.13 29.53 20.10
C LEU A 36 0.45 28.78 18.91
N ILE A 37 1.40 29.40 18.20
CA ILE A 37 2.07 28.81 17.04
C ILE A 37 3.50 28.42 17.36
N GLY A 38 4.15 29.05 18.34
CA GLY A 38 5.53 28.73 18.70
C GLY A 38 6.08 29.48 19.89
N LYS A 39 7.34 29.20 20.22
CA LYS A 39 8.19 29.97 21.12
C LYS A 39 9.44 30.40 20.37
N ILE A 40 10.01 31.53 20.74
CA ILE A 40 11.32 31.97 20.25
C ILE A 40 12.36 31.32 21.15
N ASP A 41 13.33 30.67 20.51
CA ASP A 41 14.50 30.15 21.19
C ASP A 41 15.44 31.30 21.55
N PRO A 42 15.80 31.49 22.84
CA PRO A 42 16.62 32.62 23.28
C PRO A 42 18.03 32.61 22.68
N GLU A 43 18.59 31.44 22.32
CA GLU A 43 19.95 31.34 21.78
C GLU A 43 19.99 31.62 20.28
N THR A 44 19.01 31.11 19.52
CA THR A 44 19.01 31.22 18.05
C THR A 44 18.15 32.36 17.52
N GLY A 45 17.29 32.95 18.35
CA GLY A 45 16.31 33.96 17.92
C GLY A 45 15.25 33.45 16.94
N LYS A 46 15.28 32.15 16.60
CA LYS A 46 14.38 31.53 15.64
C LYS A 46 13.09 31.07 16.33
N MET A 47 11.99 31.07 15.57
CA MET A 47 10.71 30.57 16.03
C MET A 47 10.70 29.04 15.99
N VAL A 48 10.58 28.41 17.15
CA VAL A 48 10.36 26.98 17.33
C VAL A 48 8.86 26.71 17.51
N PRO A 49 8.21 25.93 16.63
CA PRO A 49 6.79 25.67 16.73
C PRO A 49 6.45 24.83 17.98
N THR A 50 5.46 25.28 18.74
CA THR A 50 4.99 24.65 20.00
C THR A 50 3.67 23.92 19.75
N GLY A 51 3.49 23.37 18.56
CA GLY A 51 2.31 22.56 18.24
C GLY A 51 2.16 21.45 19.27
N LYS A 52 0.90 21.10 19.61
CA LYS A 52 0.62 19.82 20.27
C LYS A 52 1.44 18.75 19.55
N LYS A 53 2.03 17.80 20.29
CA LYS A 53 2.52 16.54 19.73
C LYS A 53 1.36 15.92 18.94
N GLY A 54 1.21 16.31 17.67
CA GLY A 54 0.51 15.49 16.69
C GLY A 54 1.23 14.15 16.63
N PRO A 55 0.58 13.09 16.11
CA PRO A 55 1.25 11.80 15.97
C PRO A 55 2.60 12.08 15.33
N GLN A 56 3.67 11.61 15.97
CA GLN A 56 5.04 11.84 15.52
C GLN A 56 5.03 11.69 14.00
N LYS A 57 5.53 12.70 13.27
CA LYS A 57 5.85 12.51 11.85
C LYS A 57 6.65 11.22 11.81
N LYS A 58 6.03 10.14 11.34
CA LYS A 58 6.68 8.84 11.23
C LYS A 58 7.97 9.13 10.46
N LYS A 59 9.10 8.67 10.99
CA LYS A 59 10.36 8.69 10.27
C LYS A 59 10.08 8.21 8.85
N SER A 60 10.41 9.03 7.87
CA SER A 60 9.97 8.95 6.47
C SER A 60 10.58 7.78 5.68
N GLY A 61 10.62 6.58 6.26
CA GLY A 61 11.22 5.41 5.63
C GLY A 61 10.71 4.06 6.16
N GLU A 62 9.86 4.03 7.19
CA GLU A 62 9.27 2.76 7.64
C GLU A 62 7.89 2.55 7.02
N PRO A 63 7.67 1.43 6.31
CA PRO A 63 6.37 1.12 5.76
C PRO A 63 5.36 0.98 6.90
N SER A 64 4.19 1.59 6.70
CA SER A 64 3.03 1.50 7.57
C SER A 64 2.64 0.04 7.79
N ALA A 65 2.00 -0.27 8.93
CA ALA A 65 1.49 -1.62 9.20
C ALA A 65 0.54 -2.12 8.09
N ALA A 66 -0.21 -1.21 7.45
CA ALA A 66 -1.05 -1.53 6.29
C ALA A 66 -0.21 -1.94 5.06
N GLU A 67 0.86 -1.21 4.76
CA GLU A 67 1.76 -1.50 3.63
C GLU A 67 2.50 -2.83 3.82
N ARG A 68 2.92 -3.13 5.06
CA ARG A 68 3.52 -4.44 5.40
C ARG A 68 2.53 -5.58 5.17
N ARG A 69 1.29 -5.43 5.63
CA ARG A 69 0.23 -6.44 5.39
C ARG A 69 -0.04 -6.64 3.90
N GLN A 70 -0.13 -5.54 3.14
CA GLN A 70 -0.32 -5.60 1.69
C GLN A 70 0.88 -6.29 0.99
N SER A 71 2.10 -6.01 1.42
CA SER A 71 3.29 -6.64 0.85
C SER A 71 3.35 -8.15 1.13
N ALA A 72 2.93 -8.58 2.32
CA ALA A 72 2.85 -9.99 2.69
C ALA A 72 1.77 -10.73 1.88
N GLU A 73 0.61 -10.10 1.70
CA GLU A 73 -0.48 -10.63 0.88
C GLU A 73 -0.04 -10.75 -0.59
N LEU A 74 0.60 -9.73 -1.13
CA LEU A 74 1.16 -9.77 -2.49
C LEU A 74 2.19 -10.88 -2.67
N ALA A 75 3.05 -11.14 -1.68
CA ALA A 75 4.01 -12.23 -1.73
C ALA A 75 3.31 -13.60 -1.75
N ARG A 76 2.25 -13.76 -0.94
CA ARG A 76 1.44 -14.99 -0.90
C ARG A 76 0.76 -15.25 -2.25
N LEU A 77 0.08 -14.24 -2.80
CA LEU A 77 -0.59 -14.35 -4.09
C LEU A 77 0.39 -14.65 -5.23
N LYS A 78 1.59 -14.05 -5.20
CA LYS A 78 2.63 -14.35 -6.20
C LYS A 78 3.08 -15.81 -6.13
N LYS A 79 3.27 -16.34 -4.93
CA LYS A 79 3.62 -17.75 -4.73
C LYS A 79 2.52 -18.66 -5.29
N GLU A 80 1.27 -18.40 -4.93
CA GLU A 80 0.12 -19.20 -5.41
C GLU A 80 0.00 -19.17 -6.95
N ASN A 81 0.18 -18.01 -7.57
CA ASN A 81 0.21 -17.91 -9.03
C ASN A 81 1.36 -18.74 -9.65
N MET A 82 2.53 -18.75 -9.01
CA MET A 82 3.67 -19.55 -9.49
C MET A 82 3.38 -21.05 -9.38
N ASP A 83 2.81 -21.48 -8.26
CA ASP A 83 2.42 -22.89 -8.02
C ASP A 83 1.35 -23.34 -9.04
N GLN A 84 0.37 -22.47 -9.32
CA GLN A 84 -0.65 -22.71 -10.36
C GLN A 84 -0.03 -22.81 -11.76
N MET A 85 0.97 -21.99 -12.09
CA MET A 85 1.67 -22.05 -13.37
C MET A 85 2.46 -23.36 -13.55
N ILE A 86 3.09 -23.84 -12.49
CA ILE A 86 3.79 -25.13 -12.49
C ILE A 86 2.77 -26.25 -12.75
N LEU A 87 1.64 -26.26 -12.03
CA LEU A 87 0.60 -27.26 -12.21
C LEU A 87 0.02 -27.25 -13.63
N ILE A 88 -0.27 -26.08 -14.19
CA ILE A 88 -0.77 -25.94 -15.56
C ILE A 88 0.23 -26.52 -16.56
N THR A 89 1.52 -26.29 -16.34
CA THR A 89 2.59 -26.83 -17.20
C THR A 89 2.62 -28.35 -17.15
N ASP A 90 2.53 -28.93 -15.95
CA ASP A 90 2.55 -30.38 -15.77
C ASP A 90 1.31 -31.05 -16.41
N LEU A 91 0.12 -30.51 -16.16
CA LEU A 91 -1.12 -31.00 -16.75
C LEU A 91 -1.09 -30.96 -18.28
N ARG A 92 -0.49 -29.92 -18.87
CA ARG A 92 -0.30 -29.84 -20.33
C ARG A 92 0.59 -30.97 -20.85
N LYS A 93 1.70 -31.26 -20.16
CA LYS A 93 2.60 -32.39 -20.53
C LYS A 93 1.87 -33.73 -20.43
N GLN A 94 1.06 -33.92 -19.40
CA GLN A 94 0.25 -35.15 -19.26
C GLN A 94 -0.74 -35.30 -20.42
N ILE A 95 -1.44 -34.22 -20.78
CA ILE A 95 -2.37 -34.22 -21.93
C ILE A 95 -1.63 -34.55 -23.23
N GLU A 96 -0.46 -33.96 -23.45
CA GLU A 96 0.36 -34.23 -24.64
C GLU A 96 0.76 -35.72 -24.71
N SER A 97 1.26 -36.27 -23.61
CA SER A 97 1.63 -37.69 -23.52
C SER A 97 0.44 -38.63 -23.79
N LEU A 98 -0.69 -38.40 -23.12
CA LEU A 98 -1.92 -39.18 -23.31
C LEU A 98 -2.45 -39.06 -24.74
N SER A 99 -2.36 -37.88 -25.35
CA SER A 99 -2.76 -37.67 -26.74
C SER A 99 -1.86 -38.44 -27.71
N SER A 100 -0.54 -38.49 -27.45
CA SER A 100 0.40 -39.30 -28.23
C SER A 100 0.14 -40.80 -28.09
N GLN A 101 -0.20 -41.27 -26.88
CA GLN A 101 -0.59 -42.65 -26.67
C GLN A 101 -1.88 -43.00 -27.42
N ASN A 102 -2.89 -42.14 -27.34
CA ASN A 102 -4.15 -42.34 -28.05
C ASN A 102 -3.99 -42.35 -29.57
N THR A 103 -3.10 -41.52 -30.13
CA THR A 103 -2.83 -41.55 -31.58
C THR A 103 -2.16 -42.85 -32.00
N LYS A 104 -1.18 -43.36 -31.24
CA LYS A 104 -0.55 -44.66 -31.48
C LYS A 104 -1.55 -45.81 -31.40
N LEU A 105 -2.40 -45.82 -30.37
CA LEU A 105 -3.45 -46.84 -30.22
C LEU A 105 -4.42 -46.82 -31.41
N LYS A 106 -4.83 -45.63 -31.87
CA LYS A 106 -5.68 -45.49 -33.07
C LYS A 106 -4.99 -46.02 -34.33
N GLN A 107 -3.69 -45.75 -34.50
CA GLN A 107 -2.91 -46.28 -35.62
C GLN A 107 -2.85 -47.81 -35.58
N LEU A 108 -2.51 -48.42 -34.43
CA LEU A 108 -2.49 -49.87 -34.25
C LEU A 108 -3.85 -50.51 -34.53
N ILE A 109 -4.94 -49.91 -34.02
CA ILE A 109 -6.30 -50.39 -34.31
C ILE A 109 -6.60 -50.32 -35.81
N SER A 110 -6.16 -49.26 -36.51
CA SER A 110 -6.35 -49.15 -37.95
C SER A 110 -5.58 -50.23 -38.71
N GLU A 111 -4.36 -50.54 -38.28
CA GLU A 111 -3.48 -51.54 -38.90
C GLU A 111 -4.04 -52.95 -38.72
N ILE A 112 -4.52 -53.28 -37.50
CA ILE A 112 -5.22 -54.54 -37.23
C ILE A 112 -6.46 -54.67 -38.12
N ARG A 113 -7.25 -53.60 -38.27
CA ARG A 113 -8.45 -53.62 -39.15
C ARG A 113 -8.09 -53.86 -40.62
N GLN A 114 -7.01 -53.26 -41.12
CA GLN A 114 -6.56 -53.52 -42.49
C GLN A 114 -6.14 -54.98 -42.67
N LEU A 115 -5.37 -55.54 -41.72
CA LEU A 115 -4.95 -56.94 -41.76
C LEU A 115 -6.11 -57.93 -41.69
N THR A 116 -7.14 -57.65 -40.88
CA THR A 116 -8.32 -58.53 -40.81
C THR A 116 -9.11 -58.54 -42.11
N VAL A 117 -9.29 -57.39 -42.76
CA VAL A 117 -10.00 -57.31 -44.05
C VAL A 117 -9.22 -58.07 -45.14
N SER A 118 -7.90 -57.91 -45.19
CA SER A 118 -7.05 -58.65 -46.15
C SER A 118 -6.98 -60.17 -45.88
N SER A 119 -7.26 -60.63 -44.66
CA SER A 119 -7.32 -62.06 -44.33
C SER A 119 -8.65 -62.73 -44.65
N GLU A 120 -9.73 -61.95 -44.80
CA GLU A 120 -11.06 -62.46 -45.18
C GLU A 120 -11.25 -62.54 -46.72
N GLU A 121 -10.39 -61.89 -47.50
CA GLU A 121 -10.43 -61.88 -48.97
C GLU A 121 -9.61 -63.01 -49.65
N ILE A 122 -8.96 -63.91 -48.88
CA ILE A 122 -8.20 -65.09 -49.36
C ILE A 122 -8.96 -66.38 -49.03
#